data_AF-A0A443P351-F1
#
_entry.id   AF-A0A443P351-F1
#
_cell.length_a   1.000
_cell.length_b   1.000
_cell.length_c   1.000
_cell.angle_alpha   90.00
_cell.angle_beta   90.00
_cell.angle_gamma   90.00
#
_symmetry.space_group_name_H-M   'P 1'
#
loop_
_entity.id
_entity.type
_entity.pdbx_description
1 polymer ?
#
loop_
_entity_poly.entity_id
_entity_poly.type
_entity_poly.pdbx_seq_one_letter_code
_entity_poly.pdbx_strand_id
1 'polypeptide(L)'
;MCEVGPLLRAKKKDSNFDGKTVNSNVAELVEEHGIQAYPFTPEKLEEIAEIERKRLESLTLESLLVSGERDFFIGKDGIKV
;
A
#
# COMPACT_ATOMS: atom_id res chain seq x y z
N MET A 1 -39.97 -30.52 33.01
CA MET A 1 -40.14 -29.42 32.05
C MET A 1 -38.84 -28.63 32.10
N CYS A 2 -38.05 -28.62 31.01
CA CYS A 2 -36.81 -27.82 30.97
C CYS A 2 -37.17 -26.39 30.59
N GLU A 3 -36.82 -25.43 31.44
CA GLU A 3 -36.97 -24.01 31.13
C GLU A 3 -35.87 -23.60 30.15
N VAL A 4 -36.28 -23.13 28.97
CA VAL A 4 -35.39 -22.50 28.00
C VAL A 4 -35.15 -21.06 28.44
N GLY A 5 -33.98 -20.79 29.02
CA GLY A 5 -33.56 -19.44 29.38
C GLY A 5 -33.46 -18.51 28.16
N PRO A 6 -33.66 -17.20 28.32
CA PRO A 6 -33.67 -16.26 27.21
C PRO A 6 -32.29 -16.18 26.54
N LEU A 7 -32.28 -16.46 25.24
CA LEU A 7 -31.11 -16.33 24.37
C LEU A 7 -30.67 -14.86 24.35
N LEU A 8 -29.49 -14.57 24.92
CA LEU A 8 -28.88 -13.25 24.87
C LEU A 8 -28.66 -12.87 23.40
N ARG A 9 -29.47 -11.93 22.91
CA ARG A 9 -29.39 -11.41 21.56
C ARG A 9 -28.04 -10.68 21.43
N ALA A 10 -27.08 -11.31 20.75
CA ALA A 10 -25.79 -10.70 20.48
C ALA A 10 -26.04 -9.32 19.83
N LYS A 11 -25.55 -8.26 20.49
CA LYS A 11 -25.46 -6.93 19.90
C LYS A 11 -24.50 -7.06 18.73
N LYS A 12 -25.05 -7.15 17.51
CA LYS A 12 -24.27 -7.01 16.28
C LYS A 12 -23.53 -5.68 16.42
N LYS A 13 -22.21 -5.75 16.55
CA LYS A 13 -21.35 -4.57 16.49
C LYS A 13 -21.59 -3.97 15.13
N ASP A 14 -22.16 -2.77 15.09
CA ASP A 14 -22.47 -2.08 13.84
C ASP A 14 -21.14 -1.78 13.14
N SER A 15 -20.70 -2.73 12.32
CA SER A 15 -19.63 -2.55 11.37
C SER A 15 -20.15 -1.55 10.34
N ASN A 16 -19.99 -0.26 10.62
CA ASN A 16 -20.14 0.85 9.68
C ASN A 16 -21.28 0.66 8.66
N PHE A 17 -22.53 0.76 9.14
CA PHE A 17 -23.76 0.37 8.42
C PHE A 17 -24.17 1.30 7.25
N ASP A 18 -23.35 2.28 6.83
CA ASP A 18 -23.75 3.13 5.70
C ASP A 18 -23.27 2.63 4.33
N GLY A 19 -22.43 1.58 4.27
CA GLY A 19 -21.87 1.09 3.00
C GLY A 19 -21.06 2.14 2.22
N LYS A 20 -20.77 3.29 2.86
CA LYS A 20 -20.03 4.40 2.28
C LYS A 20 -18.55 4.05 2.25
N THR A 21 -17.95 4.18 1.07
CA THR A 21 -16.51 4.06 0.91
C THR A 21 -15.83 5.19 1.70
N VAL A 22 -14.89 4.83 2.58
CA VAL A 22 -14.12 5.80 3.39
C VAL A 22 -13.26 6.72 2.50
N ASN A 23 -12.89 6.23 1.32
CA ASN A 23 -12.12 6.96 0.33
C ASN A 23 -12.89 6.98 -1.01
N SER A 24 -13.08 8.15 -1.62
CA SER A 24 -13.80 8.27 -2.91
C SER A 24 -13.01 7.73 -4.09
N ASN A 25 -11.70 7.51 -3.93
CA ASN A 25 -10.75 7.28 -4.99
C ASN A 25 -9.95 5.98 -4.80
N VAL A 26 -10.63 4.92 -4.34
CA VAL A 26 -9.99 3.62 -4.09
C VAL A 26 -9.39 3.01 -5.35
N ALA A 27 -9.93 3.29 -6.53
CA ALA A 27 -9.39 2.79 -7.80
C ALA A 27 -7.94 3.26 -8.02
N GLU A 28 -7.69 4.56 -7.88
CA GLU A 28 -6.33 5.11 -8.03
C GLU A 28 -5.36 4.54 -6.99
N LEU A 29 -5.80 4.36 -5.73
CA LEU A 29 -4.97 3.74 -4.70
C LEU A 29 -4.58 2.30 -5.02
N VAL A 30 -5.47 1.55 -5.67
CA VAL A 30 -5.17 0.18 -6.12
C VAL A 30 -4.22 0.18 -7.31
N GLU A 31 -4.38 1.12 -8.25
CA GLU A 31 -3.48 1.25 -9.39
C GLU A 31 -2.06 1.63 -8.95
N GLU A 32 -1.93 2.51 -7.96
CA GLU A 32 -0.64 3.04 -7.52
C GLU A 32 0.06 2.11 -6.51
N HIS A 33 -0.68 1.58 -5.53
CA HIS A 33 -0.10 0.86 -4.39
C HIS A 33 -0.61 -0.59 -4.24
N GLY A 34 -1.62 -0.99 -5.01
CA GLY A 34 -2.16 -2.34 -5.01
C GLY A 34 -2.59 -2.83 -3.62
N ILE A 35 -2.16 -4.05 -3.27
CA ILE A 35 -2.48 -4.68 -1.97
C ILE A 35 -1.88 -3.95 -0.77
N GLN A 36 -0.84 -3.14 -0.97
CA GLN A 36 -0.16 -2.44 0.13
C GLN A 36 -1.04 -1.32 0.71
N ALA A 37 -1.95 -0.77 -0.09
CA ALA A 37 -2.92 0.22 0.35
C ALA A 37 -4.03 -0.34 1.25
N TYR A 38 -4.10 -1.66 1.49
CA TYR A 38 -5.08 -2.23 2.40
C TYR A 38 -4.61 -2.14 3.87
N PRO A 39 -5.50 -1.75 4.81
CA PRO A 39 -6.85 -1.20 4.59
C PRO A 39 -6.76 0.23 4.06
N PHE A 40 -7.62 0.61 3.09
CA PHE A 40 -7.60 1.91 2.39
C PHE A 40 -7.98 3.11 3.29
N THR A 41 -7.26 3.27 4.40
CA THR A 41 -7.44 4.33 5.39
C THR A 41 -6.37 5.40 5.21
N PRO A 42 -6.64 6.66 5.62
CA PRO A 42 -5.66 7.73 5.54
C PRO A 42 -4.33 7.38 6.22
N GLU A 43 -4.38 6.73 7.39
CA GLU A 43 -3.20 6.35 8.15
C GLU A 43 -2.32 5.34 7.40
N LYS A 44 -2.94 4.41 6.65
CA LYS A 44 -2.19 3.45 5.83
C LYS A 44 -1.50 4.12 4.65
N LEU A 45 -2.13 5.14 4.06
CA LEU A 45 -1.56 5.90 2.95
C LEU A 45 -0.38 6.77 3.41
N GLU A 46 -0.49 7.38 4.59
CA GLU A 46 0.64 8.12 5.21
C GLU A 46 1.83 7.19 5.47
N GLU A 47 1.59 5.96 5.95
CA GLU A 47 2.64 4.95 6.14
C GLU A 47 3.36 4.62 4.82
N ILE A 48 2.60 4.43 3.73
CA ILE A 48 3.16 4.14 2.40
C ILE A 48 4.01 5.31 1.90
N ALA A 49 3.49 6.54 2.00
CA ALA A 49 4.23 7.74 1.60
C ALA A 49 5.56 7.91 2.37
N GLU A 50 5.56 7.60 3.66
CA GLU A 50 6.76 7.64 4.50
C GLU A 50 7.79 6.56 4.11
N ILE A 51 7.34 5.37 3.73
CA ILE A 51 8.20 4.30 3.21
C ILE A 51 8.84 4.73 1.88
N GLU A 52 8.05 5.30 0.96
CA GLU A 52 8.54 5.79 -0.33
C GLU A 52 9.56 6.92 -0.16
N ARG A 53 9.28 7.86 0.75
CA ARG A 53 10.22 8.94 1.12
C ARG A 53 11.54 8.36 1.61
N LYS A 54 11.50 7.40 2.54
CA LYS A 54 12.72 6.74 3.06
C LYS A 54 13.47 5.98 1.97
N ARG A 55 12.75 5.29 1.09
CA ARG A 55 13.37 4.61 -0.07
C ARG A 55 14.11 5.63 -0.92
N LEU A 56 13.47 6.74 -1.27
CA LEU A 56 14.04 7.82 -2.08
C LEU A 56 15.29 8.44 -1.42
N GLU A 57 15.22 8.72 -0.12
CA GLU A 57 16.35 9.26 0.66
C GLU A 57 17.53 8.28 0.76
N SER A 58 17.26 6.97 0.68
CA SER A 58 18.29 5.91 0.71
C SER A 58 18.88 5.56 -0.65
N LEU A 59 18.38 6.14 -1.76
CA LEU A 59 18.89 5.83 -3.09
C LEU A 59 20.33 6.34 -3.24
N THR A 60 21.19 5.51 -3.83
CA THR A 60 22.56 5.89 -4.20
C THR A 60 22.77 5.80 -5.70
N LEU A 61 23.79 6.48 -6.23
CA LEU A 61 24.12 6.40 -7.65
C LEU A 61 24.43 4.97 -8.08
N GLU A 62 25.08 4.20 -7.21
CA GLU A 62 25.40 2.80 -7.47
C GLU A 62 24.11 1.97 -7.57
N SER A 63 23.15 2.12 -6.65
CA SER A 63 21.87 1.40 -6.69
C SER A 63 21.04 1.71 -7.95
N LEU A 64 21.15 2.94 -8.48
CA LEU A 64 20.42 3.38 -9.67
C LEU A 64 21.10 2.98 -10.98
N LEU A 65 22.43 3.04 -11.00
CA LEU A 65 23.22 2.91 -12.23
C LEU A 65 23.87 1.54 -12.38
N VAL A 66 24.09 0.82 -11.28
CA VAL A 66 24.71 -0.50 -11.27
C VAL A 66 23.59 -1.54 -11.20
N SER A 67 23.30 -2.14 -12.35
CA SER A 67 22.51 -3.36 -12.45
C SER A 67 23.50 -4.53 -12.53
N GLY A 68 23.29 -5.59 -11.74
CA GLY A 68 24.22 -6.74 -11.70
C GLY A 68 24.47 -7.47 -13.03
N GLU A 69 23.72 -7.13 -14.09
CA GLU A 69 23.88 -7.69 -15.43
C GLU A 69 24.63 -6.75 -16.39
N ARG A 70 24.75 -5.45 -16.06
CA ARG A 70 25.30 -4.43 -16.97
C ARG A 70 26.09 -3.38 -16.19
N ASP A 71 27.40 -3.57 -16.13
CA ASP A 71 28.37 -2.64 -15.54
C ASP A 71 28.94 -1.65 -16.57
N PHE A 72 28.14 -1.24 -17.57
CA PHE A 72 28.61 -0.40 -18.67
C PHE A 72 27.64 0.73 -18.96
N PHE A 73 28.18 1.86 -19.41
CA PHE A 73 27.41 3.03 -19.82
C PHE A 73 27.47 3.23 -21.33
N ILE A 74 26.39 3.77 -21.91
CA ILE A 74 26.34 4.15 -23.33
C ILE A 74 26.61 5.64 -23.42
N GLY A 75 27.78 5.99 -23.96
CA GLY A 75 28.14 7.36 -24.28
C GLY A 75 27.20 7.98 -25.32
N LYS A 76 27.20 9.30 -25.42
CA LYS A 76 26.36 10.04 -26.40
C LYS A 76 26.63 9.63 -27.86
N ASP A 77 27.82 9.12 -28.12
CA ASP A 77 28.31 8.57 -29.38
C ASP A 77 27.92 7.09 -29.61
N GLY A 78 27.17 6.49 -28.69
CA GLY A 78 26.79 5.08 -28.75
C GLY A 78 27.92 4.13 -28.35
N ILE A 79 29.03 4.64 -27.83
CA ILE A 79 30.16 3.83 -27.39
C ILE A 79 29.87 3.27 -26.00
N LYS A 80 30.14 1.97 -25.84
CA LYS A 80 30.06 1.25 -24.57
C LYS A 80 31.34 1.51 -23.77
N VAL A 81 31.21 2.06 -22.56
CA VAL A 81 32.30 2.36 -21.61
C VAL A 81 32.11 1.57 -20.33
#